data_AF-A0A4U0XJ73-F1
#
_entry.id   AF-A0A4U0XJ73-F1
#
_cell.length_a   1.000
_cell.length_b   1.000
_cell.length_c   1.000
_cell.angle_alpha   90.00
_cell.angle_beta   90.00
_cell.angle_gamma   90.00
#
_symmetry.space_group_name_H-M   'P 1'
#
loop_
_entity.id
_entity.type
_entity.pdbx_description
1 polymer ?
#
loop_
_entity_poly.entity_id
_entity_poly.type
_entity_poly.pdbx_seq_one_letter_code
_entity_poly.pdbx_strand_id
1 'polypeptide(L)'
;MLPPVESNVLVANPKFEALYHNLCANKLDENGPTKLDVKAQKEREALQEKLYRTRLDGARRDVIRANLQDLAYRDDALPDDLRELVALAAAVLGGEISDEDKELVNGELERLSVNTSHLHREVGTLGQLLGTDRHLSFNNIPTAIQQLKTKTTTSRSQLSHSRLALAQNTQHLHELHRQVLETSIRVLEQTIHGSVARGTKAKADYQATVAEGMSKKLSLQHAQLLQQVYSPGMQEALRARADSMQRESAVLRTKIRDAEHRLDEYRSSREVQGMVKKYAEIVRESEKVKEEIVRLEKR
;
A
#
# COMPACT_ATOMS: atom_id res chain seq x y z
N MET A 1 -1.14 -38.83 -10.35
CA MET A 1 -2.40 -39.19 -11.03
C MET A 1 -3.30 -37.96 -11.07
N LEU A 2 -3.90 -37.69 -12.24
CA LEU A 2 -5.02 -36.73 -12.28
C LEU A 2 -6.21 -37.38 -11.57
N PRO A 3 -6.89 -36.68 -10.64
CA PRO A 3 -8.04 -37.24 -9.94
C PRO A 3 -9.16 -37.54 -10.93
N PRO A 4 -9.90 -38.66 -10.75
CA PRO A 4 -10.99 -39.02 -11.64
C PRO A 4 -12.06 -37.92 -11.65
N VAL A 5 -12.33 -37.36 -12.82
CA VAL A 5 -13.36 -36.33 -13.01
C VAL A 5 -14.71 -36.99 -13.22
N GLU A 6 -15.76 -36.45 -12.59
CA GLU A 6 -17.12 -36.94 -12.71
C GLU A 6 -17.62 -36.88 -14.16
N SER A 7 -18.29 -37.95 -14.61
CA SER A 7 -18.74 -38.13 -16.00
C SER A 7 -19.66 -37.00 -16.49
N ASN A 8 -20.42 -36.37 -15.58
CA ASN A 8 -21.29 -35.24 -15.90
C ASN A 8 -20.52 -33.99 -16.35
N VAL A 9 -19.32 -33.77 -15.83
CA VAL A 9 -18.47 -32.61 -16.17
C VAL A 9 -17.79 -32.81 -17.52
N LEU A 10 -17.45 -34.06 -17.86
CA LEU A 10 -16.88 -34.42 -19.17
C LEU A 10 -17.92 -34.25 -20.29
N VAL A 11 -19.16 -34.70 -20.06
CA VAL A 11 -20.27 -34.56 -21.03
C VAL A 11 -20.69 -33.10 -21.22
N ALA A 12 -20.69 -32.30 -20.14
CA ALA A 12 -21.02 -30.87 -20.22
C ALA A 12 -19.97 -30.04 -20.99
N ASN A 13 -18.74 -30.53 -21.11
CA ASN A 13 -17.65 -29.80 -21.78
C ASN A 13 -16.77 -30.73 -22.64
N PRO A 14 -17.16 -30.98 -23.91
CA PRO A 14 -16.50 -31.97 -24.77
C PRO A 14 -15.05 -31.60 -25.13
N LYS A 15 -14.70 -30.30 -25.10
CA LYS A 15 -13.31 -29.85 -25.30
C LYS A 15 -12.41 -30.24 -24.12
N PHE A 16 -12.95 -30.18 -22.91
CA PHE A 16 -12.25 -30.59 -21.70
C PHE A 16 -12.08 -32.12 -21.63
N GLU A 17 -13.10 -32.88 -22.06
CA GLU A 17 -13.02 -34.33 -22.16
C GLU A 17 -11.89 -34.79 -23.11
N ALA A 18 -11.82 -34.19 -24.31
CA ALA A 18 -10.76 -34.50 -25.27
C ALA A 18 -9.35 -34.18 -24.71
N LEU A 19 -9.21 -33.07 -23.98
CA LEU A 19 -7.95 -32.69 -23.33
C LEU A 19 -7.59 -33.65 -22.19
N TYR A 20 -8.54 -33.96 -21.32
CA TYR A 20 -8.35 -34.86 -20.18
C TYR A 20 -7.92 -36.26 -20.66
N HIS A 21 -8.58 -36.78 -21.70
CA HIS A 21 -8.21 -38.04 -22.33
C HIS A 21 -6.82 -37.97 -22.99
N ASN A 22 -6.48 -36.88 -23.68
CA ASN A 22 -5.16 -36.72 -24.30
C ASN A 22 -4.03 -36.65 -23.25
N LEU A 23 -4.26 -35.97 -22.14
CA LEU A 23 -3.32 -35.85 -21.03
C LEU A 23 -3.08 -37.21 -20.35
N CYS A 24 -4.16 -37.95 -20.07
CA CYS A 24 -4.08 -39.28 -19.45
C CYS A 24 -3.51 -40.35 -20.38
N ALA A 25 -3.80 -40.31 -21.68
CA ALA A 25 -3.33 -41.33 -22.63
C ALA A 25 -1.91 -41.05 -23.16
N ASN A 26 -1.66 -39.83 -23.62
CA ASN A 26 -0.49 -39.51 -24.45
C ASN A 26 0.62 -38.76 -23.70
N LYS A 27 0.30 -38.06 -22.62
CA LYS A 27 1.27 -37.12 -21.99
C LYS A 27 1.71 -37.50 -20.59
N LEU A 28 0.92 -38.24 -19.80
CA LEU A 28 1.26 -38.61 -18.43
C LEU A 28 1.36 -40.13 -18.27
N ASP A 29 2.32 -40.59 -17.49
CA ASP A 29 2.37 -41.97 -16.99
C ASP A 29 1.50 -42.14 -15.74
N GLU A 30 1.17 -43.38 -15.35
CA GLU A 30 0.35 -43.71 -14.17
C GLU A 30 0.86 -43.06 -12.87
N ASN A 31 2.15 -42.72 -12.79
CA ASN A 31 2.75 -42.06 -11.62
C ASN A 31 2.82 -40.52 -11.72
N GLY A 32 2.30 -39.92 -12.78
CA GLY A 32 2.26 -38.46 -12.97
C GLY A 32 3.47 -37.74 -13.60
N PRO A 33 4.63 -38.35 -13.91
CA PRO A 33 5.61 -37.67 -14.76
C PRO A 33 5.14 -37.66 -16.22
N THR A 34 5.58 -36.64 -16.96
CA THR A 34 5.35 -36.57 -18.40
C THR A 34 6.05 -37.75 -19.07
N LYS A 35 5.37 -38.44 -20.00
CA LYS A 35 5.99 -39.37 -20.95
C LYS A 35 6.97 -38.58 -21.82
N LEU A 36 8.16 -38.31 -21.30
CA LEU A 36 9.22 -37.66 -22.07
C LEU A 36 9.66 -38.68 -23.11
N ASP A 37 9.63 -38.30 -24.38
CA ASP A 37 10.08 -39.16 -25.47
C ASP A 37 11.50 -39.66 -25.14
N VAL A 38 11.70 -40.98 -25.18
CA VAL A 38 12.97 -41.64 -24.81
C VAL A 38 14.15 -41.04 -25.61
N LYS A 39 13.88 -40.57 -26.83
CA LYS A 39 14.84 -39.83 -27.65
C LYS A 39 15.20 -38.47 -27.06
N ALA A 40 14.21 -37.67 -26.66
CA ALA A 40 14.43 -36.36 -26.04
C ALA A 40 15.14 -36.47 -24.67
N GLN A 41 14.91 -37.55 -23.94
CA GLN A 41 15.64 -37.85 -22.71
C GLN A 41 17.12 -38.16 -22.98
N LYS A 42 17.40 -39.01 -23.98
CA LYS A 42 18.77 -39.36 -24.38
C LYS A 42 19.56 -38.14 -24.90
N GLU A 43 18.91 -37.25 -25.64
CA GLU A 43 19.51 -35.98 -26.08
C GLU A 43 19.84 -35.06 -24.90
N ARG A 44 18.95 -34.97 -23.91
CA ARG A 44 19.20 -34.19 -22.69
C ARG A 44 20.37 -34.75 -21.89
N GLU A 45 20.46 -36.08 -21.75
CA GLU A 45 21.58 -36.73 -21.07
C GLU A 45 22.91 -36.51 -21.80
N ALA A 46 22.92 -36.65 -23.12
CA ALA A 46 24.11 -36.35 -23.94
C ALA A 46 24.53 -34.88 -23.84
N LEU A 47 23.58 -33.95 -23.80
CA LEU A 47 23.85 -32.52 -23.58
C LEU A 47 24.37 -32.26 -22.17
N GLN A 48 23.82 -32.90 -21.15
CA GLN A 48 24.31 -32.79 -19.77
C GLN A 48 25.73 -33.31 -19.64
N GLU A 49 26.07 -34.42 -20.30
CA GLU A 49 27.43 -34.96 -20.30
C GLU A 49 28.42 -34.01 -21.00
N LYS A 50 28.03 -33.45 -22.16
CA LYS A 50 28.84 -32.44 -22.86
C LYS A 50 29.04 -31.19 -21.99
N LEU A 51 27.99 -30.68 -21.35
CA LEU A 51 28.07 -29.54 -20.44
C LEU A 51 28.92 -29.83 -19.21
N TYR A 52 28.87 -31.05 -18.68
CA TYR A 52 29.70 -31.45 -17.56
C TYR A 52 31.19 -31.46 -17.95
N ARG A 53 31.53 -32.03 -19.11
CA ARG A 53 32.90 -32.05 -19.64
C ARG A 53 33.44 -30.64 -19.87
N THR A 54 32.68 -29.78 -20.54
CA THR A 54 33.13 -28.40 -20.80
C THR A 54 33.30 -27.58 -19.52
N ARG A 55 32.40 -27.74 -18.55
CA ARG A 55 32.53 -27.10 -17.22
C ARG A 55 33.75 -27.61 -16.45
N LEU A 56 34.02 -28.92 -16.53
CA LEU A 56 35.17 -29.54 -15.88
C LEU A 56 36.48 -29.04 -16.50
N ASP A 57 36.55 -28.95 -17.83
CA ASP A 57 37.72 -28.43 -18.53
C ASP A 57 37.93 -26.93 -18.29
N GLY A 58 36.85 -26.15 -18.22
CA GLY A 58 36.89 -24.74 -17.83
C GLY A 58 37.41 -24.58 -16.39
N ALA A 59 36.80 -25.27 -15.42
CA ALA A 59 37.22 -25.21 -14.03
C ALA A 59 38.67 -25.67 -13.83
N ARG A 60 39.14 -26.69 -14.58
CA ARG A 60 40.55 -27.10 -14.58
C ARG A 60 41.47 -25.97 -15.05
N ARG A 61 41.14 -25.32 -16.18
CA ARG A 61 41.92 -24.19 -16.70
C ARG A 61 41.91 -23.02 -15.72
N ASP A 62 40.77 -22.71 -15.11
CA ASP A 62 40.64 -21.62 -14.15
C ASP A 62 41.46 -21.86 -12.88
N VAL A 63 41.46 -23.10 -12.36
CA VAL A 63 42.28 -23.47 -11.20
C VAL A 63 43.76 -23.38 -11.55
N ILE A 64 44.19 -23.88 -12.70
CA ILE A 64 45.59 -23.79 -13.14
C ILE A 64 45.98 -22.32 -13.33
N ARG A 65 45.14 -21.53 -14.00
CA ARG A 65 45.34 -20.09 -14.20
C ARG A 65 45.46 -19.34 -12.89
N ALA A 66 44.53 -19.55 -11.95
CA ALA A 66 44.55 -18.87 -10.66
C ALA A 66 45.81 -19.21 -9.86
N ASN A 67 46.25 -20.47 -9.89
CA ASN A 67 47.50 -20.88 -9.24
C ASN A 67 48.73 -20.29 -9.93
N LEU A 68 48.77 -20.24 -11.26
CA LEU A 68 49.88 -19.64 -12.01
C LEU A 68 49.93 -18.12 -11.83
N GLN A 69 48.78 -17.44 -11.77
CA GLN A 69 48.71 -16.00 -11.46
C GLN A 69 49.17 -15.74 -10.02
N ASP A 70 48.68 -16.50 -9.04
CA ASP A 70 49.13 -16.40 -7.65
C ASP A 70 50.64 -16.67 -7.53
N LEU A 71 51.19 -17.56 -8.36
CA LEU A 71 52.63 -17.82 -8.41
C LEU A 71 53.44 -16.70 -9.10
N ALA A 72 52.89 -16.08 -10.15
CA ALA A 72 53.53 -14.95 -10.86
C ALA A 72 53.53 -13.65 -10.04
N TYR A 73 52.51 -13.40 -9.21
CA TYR A 73 52.40 -12.18 -8.40
C TYR A 73 52.91 -12.32 -6.96
N ARG A 74 53.48 -13.47 -6.58
CA ARG A 74 54.18 -13.64 -5.30
C ARG A 74 55.63 -13.20 -5.45
N ASP A 75 55.98 -12.09 -4.79
CA ASP A 75 57.29 -11.43 -4.92
C ASP A 75 58.48 -12.32 -4.51
N ASP A 76 58.28 -13.26 -3.57
CA ASP A 76 59.35 -14.04 -2.94
C ASP A 76 59.58 -15.46 -3.52
N ALA A 77 58.79 -15.89 -4.51
CA ALA A 77 58.74 -17.31 -4.87
C ALA A 77 59.58 -17.70 -6.08
N LEU A 78 59.75 -16.82 -7.08
CA LEU A 78 60.47 -17.13 -8.32
C LEU A 78 61.35 -15.95 -8.78
N PRO A 79 62.51 -16.24 -9.41
CA PRO A 79 63.32 -15.26 -10.15
C PRO A 79 62.52 -14.53 -11.23
N ASP A 80 62.90 -13.28 -11.52
CA ASP A 80 62.20 -12.38 -12.46
C ASP A 80 61.91 -13.01 -13.83
N ASP A 81 62.90 -13.70 -14.41
CA ASP A 81 62.76 -14.34 -15.72
C ASP A 81 61.67 -15.42 -15.73
N LEU A 82 61.58 -16.23 -14.66
CA LEU A 82 60.57 -17.30 -14.56
C LEU A 82 59.19 -16.73 -14.21
N ARG A 83 59.13 -15.58 -13.54
CA ARG A 83 57.90 -14.86 -13.22
C ARG A 83 57.19 -14.36 -14.47
N GLU A 84 57.95 -13.75 -15.38
CA GLU A 84 57.45 -13.25 -16.67
C GLU A 84 56.88 -14.38 -17.54
N LEU A 85 57.55 -15.53 -17.54
CA LEU A 85 57.12 -16.73 -18.27
C LEU A 85 55.89 -17.39 -17.66
N VAL A 86 55.78 -17.46 -16.33
CA VAL A 86 54.58 -17.97 -15.64
C VAL A 86 53.38 -17.04 -15.86
N ALA A 87 53.60 -15.73 -15.90
CA ALA A 87 52.58 -14.75 -16.26
C ALA A 87 52.14 -14.91 -17.71
N LEU A 88 53.08 -15.14 -18.63
CA LEU A 88 52.80 -15.41 -20.05
C LEU A 88 51.99 -16.72 -20.22
N ALA A 89 52.36 -17.80 -19.53
CA ALA A 89 51.62 -19.06 -19.54
C ALA A 89 50.20 -18.92 -18.96
N ALA A 90 50.04 -18.12 -17.89
CA ALA A 90 48.73 -17.80 -17.34
C ALA A 90 47.85 -17.00 -18.33
N ALA A 91 48.45 -16.08 -19.10
CA ALA A 91 47.78 -15.31 -20.15
C ALA A 91 47.40 -16.19 -21.37
N VAL A 92 48.23 -17.17 -21.74
CA VAL A 92 47.89 -18.17 -22.79
C VAL A 92 46.69 -19.01 -22.36
N LEU A 93 46.69 -19.51 -21.12
CA LEU A 93 45.55 -20.23 -20.54
C LEU A 93 44.33 -19.31 -20.34
N GLY A 94 44.57 -18.01 -20.23
CA GLY A 94 43.66 -16.87 -20.30
C GLY A 94 42.80 -16.82 -21.56
N GLY A 95 43.40 -17.20 -22.69
CA GLY A 95 42.92 -16.84 -24.03
C GLY A 95 43.17 -15.36 -24.35
N GLU A 96 44.06 -14.69 -23.62
CA GLU A 96 44.35 -13.26 -23.74
C GLU A 96 45.40 -12.95 -24.82
N ILE A 97 45.95 -13.98 -25.47
CA ILE A 97 46.97 -13.90 -26.51
C ILE A 97 46.37 -14.29 -27.87
N SER A 98 46.70 -13.52 -28.91
CA SER A 98 46.25 -13.73 -30.30
C SER A 98 46.75 -15.07 -30.86
N ASP A 99 45.98 -15.69 -31.77
CA ASP A 99 46.32 -17.02 -32.31
C ASP A 99 47.68 -17.06 -33.05
N GLU A 100 48.13 -15.93 -33.62
CA GLU A 100 49.43 -15.79 -34.29
C GLU A 100 50.61 -15.79 -33.30
N ASP A 101 50.43 -15.21 -32.11
CA ASP A 101 51.46 -15.11 -31.08
C ASP A 101 51.56 -16.41 -30.25
N LYS A 102 50.54 -17.27 -30.28
CA LYS A 102 50.54 -18.55 -29.58
C LYS A 102 51.65 -19.50 -30.06
N GLU A 103 51.99 -19.48 -31.34
CA GLU A 103 53.03 -20.36 -31.90
C GLU A 103 54.43 -19.98 -31.40
N LEU A 104 54.72 -18.67 -31.31
CA LEU A 104 55.98 -18.15 -30.78
C LEU A 104 56.12 -18.42 -29.27
N VAL A 105 55.04 -18.20 -28.52
CA VAL A 105 55.02 -18.44 -27.07
C VAL A 105 55.13 -19.94 -26.75
N ASN A 106 54.51 -20.81 -27.54
CA ASN A 106 54.65 -22.27 -27.37
C ASN A 106 56.08 -22.73 -27.61
N GLY A 107 56.80 -22.15 -28.59
CA GLY A 107 58.20 -22.48 -28.86
C GLY A 107 59.15 -22.12 -27.71
N GLU A 108 58.91 -20.99 -27.04
CA GLU A 108 59.65 -20.60 -25.83
C GLU A 108 59.30 -21.50 -24.63
N LEU A 109 58.02 -21.86 -24.48
CA LEU A 109 57.55 -22.77 -23.43
C LEU A 109 58.13 -24.20 -23.56
N GLU A 110 58.29 -24.70 -24.80
CA GLU A 110 58.88 -26.01 -25.08
C GLU A 110 60.39 -26.04 -24.78
N ARG A 111 61.12 -24.99 -25.12
CA ARG A 111 62.56 -24.87 -24.78
C ARG A 111 62.80 -24.86 -23.28
N LEU A 112 61.87 -24.27 -22.51
CA LEU A 112 61.91 -24.24 -21.06
C LEU A 112 61.46 -25.55 -20.41
N SER A 113 60.58 -26.34 -21.02
CA SER A 113 60.24 -27.70 -20.55
C SER A 113 61.49 -28.58 -20.42
N VAL A 114 62.42 -28.45 -21.37
CA VAL A 114 63.71 -29.15 -21.33
C VAL A 114 64.57 -28.65 -20.17
N ASN A 115 64.70 -27.33 -19.96
CA ASN A 115 65.53 -26.76 -18.89
C ASN A 115 64.94 -26.95 -17.48
N THR A 116 63.61 -26.90 -17.33
CA THR A 116 62.91 -27.13 -16.07
C THR A 116 63.03 -28.58 -15.59
N SER A 117 63.22 -29.55 -16.49
CA SER A 117 63.50 -30.95 -16.10
C SER A 117 64.86 -31.10 -15.38
N HIS A 118 65.85 -30.31 -15.77
CA HIS A 118 67.17 -30.26 -15.13
C HIS A 118 67.10 -29.51 -13.79
N LEU A 119 66.40 -28.37 -13.75
CA LEU A 119 66.18 -27.61 -12.51
C LEU A 119 65.33 -28.39 -11.50
N HIS A 120 64.31 -29.13 -11.93
CA HIS A 120 63.51 -29.98 -11.04
C HIS A 120 64.34 -31.09 -10.38
N ARG A 121 65.36 -31.61 -11.06
CA ARG A 121 66.26 -32.63 -10.51
C ARG A 121 67.17 -32.04 -9.42
N GLU A 122 67.65 -30.81 -9.60
CA GLU A 122 68.52 -30.10 -8.65
C GLU A 122 67.73 -29.52 -7.47
N VAL A 123 66.56 -28.94 -7.73
CA VAL A 123 65.64 -28.43 -6.69
C VAL A 123 65.02 -29.58 -5.89
N GLY A 124 64.76 -30.74 -6.50
CA GLY A 124 64.32 -31.94 -5.77
C GLY A 124 65.36 -32.46 -4.77
N THR A 125 66.66 -32.40 -5.14
CA THR A 125 67.75 -32.76 -4.22
C THR A 125 67.95 -31.73 -3.11
N LEU A 126 67.78 -30.44 -3.40
CA LEU A 126 67.89 -29.36 -2.42
C LEU A 126 66.67 -29.30 -1.49
N GLY A 127 65.46 -29.57 -2.00
CA GLY A 127 64.22 -29.64 -1.23
C GLY A 127 64.19 -30.82 -0.25
N GLN A 128 64.78 -31.97 -0.62
CA GLN A 128 64.98 -33.09 0.30
C GLN A 128 66.00 -32.76 1.41
N LEU A 129 66.99 -31.92 1.13
CA LEU A 129 67.99 -31.47 2.09
C LEU A 129 67.48 -30.37 3.04
N LEU A 130 66.56 -29.52 2.58
CA LEU A 130 66.08 -28.35 3.32
C LEU A 130 64.71 -28.56 3.99
N GLY A 131 64.00 -29.66 3.71
CA GLY A 131 62.80 -30.07 4.45
C GLY A 131 61.62 -29.07 4.38
N THR A 132 61.64 -28.13 3.45
CA THR A 132 60.58 -27.13 3.28
C THR A 132 59.71 -27.49 2.10
N ASP A 133 58.68 -28.29 2.36
CA ASP A 133 57.63 -28.55 1.37
C ASP A 133 56.27 -28.08 1.92
N ARG A 134 55.93 -26.83 1.60
CA ARG A 134 54.57 -26.29 1.75
C ARG A 134 53.82 -26.37 0.41
N HIS A 135 53.89 -27.51 -0.26
CA HIS A 135 52.86 -27.90 -1.20
C HIS A 135 51.85 -28.78 -0.46
N LEU A 136 50.55 -28.53 -0.64
CA LEU A 136 49.51 -29.45 -0.18
C LEU A 136 49.89 -30.84 -0.70
N SER A 137 50.40 -31.67 0.21
CA SER A 137 50.95 -32.98 -0.12
C SER A 137 49.91 -33.74 -0.93
N PHE A 138 50.30 -34.28 -2.08
CA PHE A 138 49.47 -35.10 -2.97
C PHE A 138 48.65 -36.16 -2.21
N ASN A 139 49.15 -36.58 -1.05
CA ASN A 139 48.52 -37.51 -0.11
C ASN A 139 47.23 -36.98 0.59
N ASN A 140 46.97 -35.67 0.58
CA ASN A 140 45.82 -35.03 1.26
C ASN A 140 44.68 -34.62 0.30
N ILE A 141 44.85 -34.78 -1.00
CA ILE A 141 43.81 -34.51 -2.01
C ILE A 141 42.59 -35.44 -1.82
N PRO A 142 42.75 -36.75 -1.56
CA PRO A 142 41.61 -37.64 -1.35
C PRO A 142 40.75 -37.24 -0.15
N THR A 143 41.37 -36.77 0.94
CA THR A 143 40.66 -36.36 2.15
C THR A 143 39.92 -35.03 1.95
N ALA A 144 40.52 -34.06 1.24
CA ALA A 144 39.86 -32.83 0.84
C ALA A 144 38.66 -33.07 -0.09
N ILE A 145 38.77 -33.99 -1.06
CA ILE A 145 37.66 -34.38 -1.94
C ILE A 145 36.53 -35.03 -1.12
N GLN A 146 36.85 -35.90 -0.16
CA GLN A 146 35.84 -36.50 0.73
C GLN A 146 35.15 -35.45 1.61
N GLN A 147 35.89 -34.46 2.14
CA GLN A 147 35.33 -33.36 2.92
C GLN A 147 34.41 -32.47 2.08
N LEU A 148 34.79 -32.16 0.85
CA LEU A 148 33.93 -31.39 -0.07
C LEU A 148 32.68 -32.19 -0.43
N LYS A 149 32.80 -33.49 -0.72
CA LYS A 149 31.66 -34.36 -1.02
C LYS A 149 30.67 -34.42 0.14
N THR A 150 31.16 -34.62 1.35
CA THR A 150 30.32 -34.63 2.56
C THR A 150 29.66 -33.29 2.78
N LYS A 151 30.40 -32.17 2.68
CA LYS A 151 29.84 -30.81 2.77
C LYS A 151 28.75 -30.56 1.74
N THR A 152 28.96 -30.93 0.48
CA THR A 152 27.94 -30.81 -0.58
C THR A 152 26.71 -31.67 -0.28
N THR A 153 26.88 -32.90 0.23
CA THR A 153 25.73 -33.74 0.59
C THR A 153 24.93 -33.15 1.76
N THR A 154 25.60 -32.60 2.78
CA THR A 154 24.94 -31.96 3.92
C THR A 154 24.24 -30.67 3.52
N SER A 155 24.86 -29.83 2.69
CA SER A 155 24.19 -28.62 2.17
C SER A 155 22.99 -28.98 1.29
N ARG A 156 23.06 -30.06 0.52
CA ARG A 156 21.94 -30.53 -0.30
C ARG A 156 20.78 -31.04 0.56
N SER A 157 21.06 -31.77 1.65
CA SER A 157 20.01 -32.22 2.57
C SER A 157 19.37 -31.04 3.32
N GLN A 158 20.16 -30.09 3.81
CA GLN A 158 19.67 -28.87 4.45
C GLN A 158 18.77 -28.06 3.51
N LEU A 159 19.18 -27.90 2.24
CA LEU A 159 18.39 -27.20 1.25
C LEU A 159 17.08 -27.93 0.93
N SER A 160 17.08 -29.26 0.87
CA SER A 160 15.83 -30.02 0.71
C SER A 160 14.89 -29.85 1.90
N HIS A 161 15.41 -29.82 3.13
CA HIS A 161 14.63 -29.60 4.33
C HIS A 161 14.03 -28.18 4.37
N SER A 162 14.83 -27.16 4.02
CA SER A 162 14.37 -25.78 3.92
C SER A 162 13.28 -25.60 2.85
N ARG A 163 13.41 -26.26 1.69
CA ARG A 163 12.36 -26.25 0.65
C ARG A 163 11.05 -26.88 1.14
N LEU A 164 11.13 -27.98 1.89
CA LEU A 164 9.95 -28.64 2.44
C LEU A 164 9.28 -27.77 3.52
N ALA A 165 10.07 -27.15 4.40
CA ALA A 165 9.55 -26.21 5.39
C ALA A 165 8.88 -24.99 4.73
N LEU A 166 9.49 -24.45 3.66
CA LEU A 166 8.88 -23.36 2.88
C LEU A 166 7.55 -23.79 2.26
N ALA A 167 7.49 -24.99 1.66
CA ALA A 167 6.26 -25.50 1.07
C ALA A 167 5.13 -25.63 2.13
N GLN A 168 5.46 -26.16 3.32
CA GLN A 168 4.51 -26.24 4.44
C GLN A 168 4.03 -24.86 4.90
N ASN A 169 4.94 -23.89 5.03
CA ASN A 169 4.57 -22.52 5.39
C ASN A 169 3.69 -21.85 4.33
N THR A 170 3.97 -22.06 3.04
CA THR A 170 3.12 -21.54 1.96
C THR A 170 1.73 -22.17 1.99
N GLN A 171 1.63 -23.47 2.27
CA GLN A 171 0.34 -24.14 2.43
C GLN A 171 -0.44 -23.55 3.61
N HIS A 172 0.22 -23.31 4.75
CA HIS A 172 -0.41 -22.69 5.91
C HIS A 172 -0.88 -21.26 5.62
N LEU A 173 -0.06 -20.48 4.91
CA LEU A 173 -0.42 -19.13 4.48
C LEU A 173 -1.65 -19.14 3.56
N HIS A 174 -1.71 -20.04 2.59
CA HIS A 174 -2.88 -20.17 1.72
C HIS A 174 -4.15 -20.56 2.47
N GLU A 175 -4.04 -21.46 3.45
CA GLU A 175 -5.16 -21.85 4.30
C GLU A 175 -5.66 -20.67 5.16
N LEU A 176 -4.74 -19.89 5.73
CA LEU A 176 -5.09 -18.71 6.51
C LEU A 176 -5.72 -17.62 5.62
N HIS A 177 -5.19 -17.41 4.41
CA HIS A 177 -5.78 -16.49 3.44
C HIS A 177 -7.19 -16.91 3.03
N ARG A 178 -7.41 -18.22 2.81
CA ARG A 178 -8.73 -18.78 2.53
C ARG A 178 -9.71 -18.48 3.66
N GLN A 179 -9.31 -18.70 4.91
CA GLN A 179 -10.14 -18.41 6.10
C GLN A 179 -10.47 -16.91 6.23
N VAL A 180 -9.50 -16.03 5.96
CA VAL A 180 -9.72 -14.57 5.97
C VAL A 180 -10.70 -14.16 4.88
N LEU A 181 -10.56 -14.68 3.66
CA LEU A 181 -11.50 -14.39 2.58
C LEU A 181 -12.91 -14.90 2.90
N GLU A 182 -13.04 -16.12 3.41
CA GLU A 182 -14.32 -16.72 3.78
C GLU A 182 -15.02 -15.91 4.89
N THR A 183 -14.29 -15.52 5.93
CA THR A 183 -14.84 -14.69 7.00
C THR A 183 -15.20 -13.29 6.52
N SER A 184 -14.38 -12.67 5.68
CA SER A 184 -14.69 -11.36 5.08
C SER A 184 -15.94 -11.41 4.20
N ILE A 185 -16.07 -12.44 3.36
CA ILE A 185 -17.27 -12.63 2.53
C ILE A 185 -18.49 -12.80 3.42
N ARG A 186 -18.41 -13.66 4.46
CA ARG A 186 -19.52 -13.89 5.39
C ARG A 186 -19.94 -12.61 6.13
N VAL A 187 -18.97 -11.78 6.53
CA VAL A 187 -19.27 -10.49 7.16
C VAL A 187 -19.96 -9.57 6.16
N LEU A 188 -19.46 -9.43 4.94
CA LEU A 188 -20.11 -8.60 3.89
C LEU A 188 -21.53 -9.09 3.58
N GLU A 189 -21.71 -10.40 3.47
CA GLU A 189 -23.01 -11.02 3.27
C GLU A 189 -23.95 -10.74 4.43
N GLN A 190 -23.48 -10.73 5.68
CA GLN A 190 -24.31 -10.44 6.85
C GLN A 190 -24.62 -8.95 6.99
N THR A 191 -23.65 -8.07 6.77
CA THR A 191 -23.78 -6.63 7.04
C THR A 191 -24.44 -5.87 5.90
N ILE A 192 -24.15 -6.23 4.65
CA ILE A 192 -24.65 -5.52 3.46
C ILE A 192 -25.83 -6.27 2.84
N HIS A 193 -25.73 -7.59 2.73
CA HIS A 193 -26.70 -8.42 2.00
C HIS A 193 -27.56 -9.31 2.91
N GLY A 194 -27.44 -9.14 4.23
CA GLY A 194 -28.01 -10.07 5.19
C GLY A 194 -29.52 -9.95 5.27
N SER A 195 -30.20 -11.01 5.70
CA SER A 195 -31.62 -10.93 6.06
C SER A 195 -31.85 -9.92 7.20
N VAL A 196 -30.91 -9.79 8.12
CA VAL A 196 -30.96 -8.81 9.22
C VAL A 196 -30.86 -7.38 8.68
N ALA A 197 -29.84 -7.06 7.86
CA ALA A 197 -29.69 -5.73 7.28
C ALA A 197 -30.87 -5.33 6.38
N ARG A 198 -31.38 -6.28 5.58
CA ARG A 198 -32.59 -6.08 4.77
C ARG A 198 -33.84 -5.91 5.63
N GLY A 199 -33.97 -6.68 6.71
CA GLY A 199 -35.07 -6.57 7.66
C GLY A 199 -35.07 -5.25 8.44
N THR A 200 -33.90 -4.78 8.88
CA THR A 200 -33.76 -3.48 9.55
C THR A 200 -34.06 -2.33 8.59
N LYS A 201 -33.61 -2.42 7.34
CA LYS A 201 -33.94 -1.42 6.30
C LYS A 201 -35.44 -1.39 6.02
N ALA A 202 -36.06 -2.55 5.75
CA ALA A 202 -37.50 -2.63 5.51
C ALA A 202 -38.32 -2.13 6.70
N LYS A 203 -37.88 -2.40 7.94
CA LYS A 203 -38.51 -1.88 9.15
C LYS A 203 -38.38 -0.35 9.26
N ALA A 204 -37.20 0.20 8.95
CA ALA A 204 -36.98 1.65 8.94
C ALA A 204 -37.84 2.34 7.87
N ASP A 205 -37.89 1.78 6.65
CA ASP A 205 -38.74 2.29 5.56
C ASP A 205 -40.23 2.22 5.93
N TYR A 206 -40.67 1.11 6.56
CA TYR A 206 -42.03 1.00 7.10
C TYR A 206 -42.32 2.06 8.17
N GLN A 207 -41.43 2.24 9.14
CA GLN A 207 -41.62 3.26 10.19
C GLN A 207 -41.63 4.68 9.61
N ALA A 208 -40.81 4.96 8.58
CA ALA A 208 -40.80 6.25 7.89
C ALA A 208 -42.13 6.51 7.16
N THR A 209 -42.67 5.53 6.44
CA THR A 209 -43.97 5.66 5.76
C THR A 209 -45.12 5.82 6.75
N VAL A 210 -45.07 5.12 7.90
CA VAL A 210 -46.04 5.29 8.99
C VAL A 210 -45.94 6.71 9.58
N ALA A 211 -44.73 7.22 9.83
CA ALA A 211 -44.53 8.58 10.33
C ALA A 211 -45.05 9.64 9.35
N GLU A 212 -44.80 9.48 8.05
CA GLU A 212 -45.33 10.36 7.01
C GLU A 212 -46.86 10.31 6.97
N GLY A 213 -47.45 9.11 7.04
CA GLY A 213 -48.90 8.92 7.12
C GLY A 213 -49.51 9.60 8.35
N MET A 214 -48.88 9.46 9.52
CA MET A 214 -49.31 10.13 10.75
C MET A 214 -49.18 11.65 10.65
N SER A 215 -48.10 12.16 10.05
CA SER A 215 -47.92 13.60 9.82
C SER A 215 -49.03 14.17 8.93
N LYS A 216 -49.37 13.47 7.83
CA LYS A 216 -50.47 13.87 6.95
C LYS A 216 -51.83 13.80 7.67
N LYS A 217 -52.04 12.79 8.51
CA LYS A 217 -53.25 12.68 9.33
C LYS A 217 -53.37 13.85 10.31
N LEU A 218 -52.28 14.22 10.98
CA LEU A 218 -52.22 15.38 11.86
C LEU A 218 -52.50 16.69 11.11
N SER A 219 -51.95 16.88 9.90
CA SER A 219 -52.24 18.07 9.10
C SER A 219 -53.72 18.16 8.71
N LEU A 220 -54.36 17.03 8.38
CA LEU A 220 -55.79 17.00 8.09
C LEU A 220 -56.63 17.32 9.32
N GLN A 221 -56.32 16.71 10.46
CA GLN A 221 -57.01 17.00 11.73
C GLN A 221 -56.84 18.46 12.13
N HIS A 222 -55.64 19.02 11.96
CA HIS A 222 -55.39 20.43 12.22
C HIS A 222 -56.24 21.34 11.32
N ALA A 223 -56.29 21.06 10.01
CA ALA A 223 -57.14 21.81 9.08
C ALA A 223 -58.64 21.69 9.44
N GLN A 224 -59.10 20.51 9.86
CA GLN A 224 -60.48 20.31 10.32
C GLN A 224 -60.78 21.12 11.59
N LEU A 225 -59.89 21.12 12.58
CA LEU A 225 -60.06 21.91 13.80
C LEU A 225 -60.04 23.42 13.49
N LEU A 226 -59.17 23.87 12.59
CA LEU A 226 -59.17 25.26 12.13
C LEU A 226 -60.49 25.64 11.46
N GLN A 227 -61.08 24.76 10.65
CA GLN A 227 -62.40 25.02 10.06
C GLN A 227 -63.50 25.10 11.12
N GLN A 228 -63.43 24.30 12.19
CA GLN A 228 -64.40 24.35 13.29
C GLN A 228 -64.26 25.62 14.14
N VAL A 229 -63.03 26.03 14.45
CA VAL A 229 -62.77 27.23 15.29
C VAL A 229 -62.96 28.52 14.48
N TYR A 230 -62.45 28.56 13.25
CA TYR A 230 -62.61 29.68 12.33
C TYR A 230 -63.77 29.43 11.37
N SER A 231 -64.97 29.29 11.93
CA SER A 231 -66.19 29.26 11.12
C SER A 231 -66.29 30.53 10.26
N PRO A 232 -66.92 30.46 9.07
CA PRO A 232 -67.02 31.62 8.18
C PRO A 232 -67.68 32.82 8.88
N GLY A 233 -68.71 32.58 9.71
CA GLY A 233 -69.33 33.63 10.51
C GLY A 233 -68.40 34.26 11.54
N MET A 234 -67.53 33.48 12.20
CA MET A 234 -66.54 34.02 13.12
C MET A 234 -65.47 34.83 12.39
N GLN A 235 -65.02 34.37 11.21
CA GLN A 235 -64.08 35.12 10.37
C GLN A 235 -64.67 36.46 9.90
N GLU A 236 -65.94 36.48 9.50
CA GLU A 236 -66.66 37.71 9.13
C GLU A 236 -66.79 38.66 10.33
N ALA A 237 -67.14 38.14 11.51
CA ALA A 237 -67.22 38.93 12.74
C ALA A 237 -65.85 39.53 13.13
N LEU A 238 -64.76 38.75 13.02
CA LEU A 238 -63.40 39.23 13.28
C LEU A 238 -62.97 40.30 12.28
N ARG A 239 -63.28 40.13 10.98
CA ARG A 239 -63.02 41.15 9.95
C ARG A 239 -63.79 42.43 10.23
N ALA A 240 -65.08 42.33 10.54
CA ALA A 240 -65.89 43.50 10.89
C ALA A 240 -65.35 44.23 12.12
N ARG A 241 -64.86 43.49 13.14
CA ARG A 241 -64.24 44.08 14.33
C ARG A 241 -62.88 44.72 14.04
N ALA A 242 -62.07 44.11 13.16
CA ALA A 242 -60.82 44.70 12.72
C ALA A 242 -61.06 46.02 11.96
N ASP A 243 -62.04 46.05 11.05
CA ASP A 243 -62.43 47.25 10.33
C ASP A 243 -62.96 48.34 11.28
N SER A 244 -63.77 47.97 12.29
CA SER A 244 -64.26 48.93 13.29
C SER A 244 -63.10 49.52 14.10
N MET A 245 -62.15 48.69 14.53
CA MET A 245 -60.94 49.14 15.25
C MET A 245 -60.07 50.05 14.38
N GLN A 246 -59.93 49.75 13.09
CA GLN A 246 -59.19 50.62 12.16
C GLN A 246 -59.89 51.98 12.01
N ARG A 247 -61.22 51.99 11.84
CA ARG A 247 -62.00 53.24 11.78
C ARG A 247 -61.87 54.04 13.07
N GLU A 248 -62.01 53.40 14.23
CA GLU A 248 -61.82 54.05 15.53
C GLU A 248 -60.40 54.63 15.67
N SER A 249 -59.38 53.87 15.26
CA SER A 249 -57.98 54.34 15.29
C SER A 249 -57.75 55.54 14.38
N ALA A 250 -58.38 55.57 13.20
CA ALA A 250 -58.30 56.69 12.27
C ALA A 250 -58.95 57.94 12.87
N VAL A 251 -60.12 57.79 13.49
CA VAL A 251 -60.82 58.89 14.19
C VAL A 251 -60.01 59.40 15.38
N LEU A 252 -59.36 58.51 16.14
CA LEU A 252 -58.48 58.93 17.25
C LEU A 252 -57.26 59.68 16.71
N ARG A 253 -56.67 59.23 15.60
CA ARG A 253 -55.55 59.95 14.97
C ARG A 253 -55.94 61.33 14.46
N THR A 254 -57.13 61.50 13.88
CA THR A 254 -57.61 62.83 13.49
C THR A 254 -57.83 63.71 14.71
N LYS A 255 -58.45 63.19 15.78
CA LYS A 255 -58.63 63.92 17.04
C LYS A 255 -57.31 64.34 17.69
N ILE A 256 -56.29 63.48 17.63
CA ILE A 256 -54.94 63.82 18.11
C ILE A 256 -54.37 64.99 17.31
N ARG A 257 -54.44 64.93 15.97
CA ARG A 257 -53.97 66.03 15.11
C ARG A 257 -54.72 67.34 15.37
N ASP A 258 -56.04 67.28 15.54
CA ASP A 258 -56.85 68.46 15.84
C ASP A 258 -56.49 69.05 17.21
N ALA A 259 -56.23 68.20 18.21
CA ALA A 259 -55.79 68.63 19.53
C ALA A 259 -54.38 69.23 19.50
N GLU A 260 -53.44 68.63 18.76
CA GLU A 260 -52.10 69.17 18.52
C GLU A 260 -52.16 70.53 17.84
N HIS A 261 -52.98 70.67 16.79
CA HIS A 261 -53.21 71.94 16.10
C HIS A 261 -53.73 73.01 17.07
N ARG A 262 -54.74 72.69 17.89
CA ARG A 262 -55.25 73.62 18.91
C ARG A 262 -54.17 73.98 19.93
N LEU A 263 -53.34 73.03 20.37
CA LEU A 263 -52.23 73.32 21.28
C LEU A 263 -51.20 74.25 20.65
N ASP A 264 -50.90 74.08 19.36
CA ASP A 264 -49.99 74.96 18.62
C ASP A 264 -50.59 76.35 18.40
N GLU A 265 -51.90 76.47 18.14
CA GLU A 265 -52.62 77.74 18.15
C GLU A 265 -52.50 78.45 19.51
N TYR A 266 -52.73 77.73 20.62
CA TYR A 266 -52.56 78.28 21.97
C TYR A 266 -51.11 78.71 22.25
N ARG A 267 -50.11 77.91 21.83
CA ARG A 267 -48.68 78.27 21.97
C ARG A 267 -48.29 79.48 21.12
N SER A 268 -48.94 79.65 19.98
CA SER A 268 -48.68 80.75 19.04
C SER A 268 -49.47 82.01 19.39
N SER A 269 -50.49 81.92 20.25
CA SER A 269 -51.22 83.08 20.75
C SER A 269 -50.28 84.04 21.49
N ARG A 270 -50.26 85.29 21.03
CA ARG A 270 -49.41 86.38 21.54
C ARG A 270 -49.70 86.67 23.01
N GLU A 271 -50.93 86.43 23.46
CA GLU A 271 -51.33 86.58 24.86
C GLU A 271 -50.69 85.52 25.74
N VAL A 272 -50.70 84.25 25.33
CA VAL A 272 -50.08 83.14 26.08
C VAL A 272 -48.56 83.30 26.14
N GLN A 273 -47.91 83.66 25.03
CA GLN A 273 -46.47 83.98 25.05
C GLN A 273 -46.15 85.19 25.93
N GLY A 274 -47.01 86.20 25.94
CA GLY A 274 -46.90 87.35 26.83
C GLY A 274 -47.04 86.97 28.31
N MET A 275 -48.00 86.12 28.64
CA MET A 275 -48.20 85.58 29.99
C MET A 275 -47.02 84.70 30.43
N VAL A 276 -46.48 83.85 29.56
CA VAL A 276 -45.30 83.02 29.86
C VAL A 276 -44.07 83.88 30.10
N LYS A 277 -43.84 84.94 29.30
CA LYS A 277 -42.74 85.89 29.52
C LYS A 277 -42.88 86.64 30.84
N LYS A 278 -44.06 87.18 31.13
CA LYS A 278 -44.36 87.84 32.41
C LYS A 278 -44.18 86.91 33.60
N TYR A 279 -44.65 85.66 33.49
CA TYR A 279 -44.45 84.66 34.54
C TYR A 279 -42.97 84.34 34.75
N ALA A 280 -42.19 84.18 33.67
CA ALA A 280 -40.74 83.96 33.76
C ALA A 280 -40.00 85.15 34.38
N GLU A 281 -40.43 86.38 34.10
CA GLU A 281 -39.92 87.59 34.75
C GLU A 281 -40.25 87.61 36.25
N ILE A 282 -41.50 87.36 36.62
CA ILE A 282 -41.93 87.28 38.04
C ILE A 282 -41.17 86.19 38.79
N VAL A 283 -40.93 85.02 38.18
CA VAL A 283 -40.15 83.94 38.80
C VAL A 283 -38.71 84.40 39.05
N ARG A 284 -38.05 84.99 38.06
CA ARG A 284 -36.68 85.53 38.22
C ARG A 284 -36.59 86.63 39.27
N GLU A 285 -37.58 87.53 39.30
CA GLU A 285 -37.65 88.57 40.32
C GLU A 285 -37.88 87.94 41.70
N SER A 286 -38.75 86.94 41.83
CA SER A 286 -38.98 86.24 43.08
C SER A 286 -37.72 85.51 43.58
N GLU A 287 -36.91 84.95 42.69
CA GLU A 287 -35.63 84.33 43.01
C GLU A 287 -34.61 85.38 43.46
N LYS A 288 -34.49 86.51 42.76
CA LYS A 288 -33.62 87.63 43.18
C LYS A 288 -34.02 88.19 44.53
N VAL A 289 -35.31 88.41 44.77
CA VAL A 289 -35.83 88.90 46.06
C VAL A 289 -35.54 87.87 47.16
N LYS A 290 -35.71 86.57 46.90
CA LYS A 290 -35.31 85.52 47.86
C LYS A 290 -33.82 85.55 48.15
N GLU A 291 -32.97 85.67 47.13
CA GLU A 291 -31.52 85.80 47.31
C GLU A 291 -31.13 87.06 48.11
N GLU A 292 -31.83 88.17 47.89
CA GLU A 292 -31.60 89.44 48.58
C GLU A 292 -32.06 89.40 50.04
N ILE A 293 -33.20 88.75 50.33
CA ILE A 293 -33.66 88.44 51.69
C ILE A 293 -32.59 87.61 52.42
N VAL A 294 -32.08 86.54 51.79
CA VAL A 294 -31.03 85.69 52.37
C VAL A 294 -29.72 86.47 52.61
N ARG A 295 -29.41 87.49 51.80
CA ARG A 295 -28.25 88.36 52.02
C ARG A 295 -28.47 89.35 53.17
N LEU A 296 -29.67 89.90 53.31
CA LEU A 296 -30.01 90.83 54.38
C LEU A 296 -30.11 90.16 55.75
N GLU A 297 -30.56 88.91 55.82
CA GLU A 297 -30.58 88.12 57.06
C GLU A 297 -29.19 87.70 57.59
N LYS A 298 -28.12 87.89 56.79
CA LYS A 298 -26.73 87.58 57.17
C LYS A 298 -25.93 88.80 57.64
N ARG A 299 -26.54 89.98 57.77
CA ARG A 299 -25.96 91.17 58.40
C ARG A 299 -26.61 91.45 59.74
#